data_AF-A0A820K3A9-F1
#
_entry.id   AF-A0A820K3A9-F1
#
_cell.length_a   1.000
_cell.length_b   1.000
_cell.length_c   1.000
_cell.angle_alpha   90.00
_cell.angle_beta   90.00
_cell.angle_gamma   90.00
#
_symmetry.space_group_name_H-M   'P 1'
#
loop_
_entity.id
_entity.type
_entity.pdbx_description
1 polymer ?
#
loop_
_entity_poly.entity_id
_entity_poly.type
_entity_poly.pdbx_seq_one_letter_code
_entity_poly.pdbx_strand_id
1 'polypeptide(L)'
;MLNEENLSCEKSFVVHLIIIGFHHKKGHQIEYSYPLLNEPIDERWSNIGGLALPDGAHNRNKDLIYFHVPSIEQDQYSNKTLFGIASYRQIDANTVINKEADVTRNSIQKSVCLILRKPVYGNISEELEMLTEKYFQEKNFNERKPFEDFVDKLNKNPPEFDLKYYSARDLVIRYRRRTLILFKLILLQKKVLFILSPIQNLVQTIMNLVSLIPGIIETGLNECTFIDDKNYIENNFELNENEDIVFDRNINKQLDFDNIKLKTLKISDNNEPEEEDEDDDDDDEEDEIKNNKINLLKRATSITNKLTDTFNRLTTNNSVSIEINNEENFASFDQCQFSYELFKKNNLLYPYLSIHSLDIINNKNVNSYIIGASNGLFRQQNNLDFILIDNDEDFQILSSELKQQLQLTTADLRFTQLFEDSQSNVKTEEEIRRLFKIYFLSLLSVARTPNDQGINDFNSSFMKSFQSTNAFHLWQSKGPYPHMDQIPARHPQSGQLNVTDVKLRVAHALDDTETGRKLKNALEDTSQFMGDKSRAASKVLGQAKNSIFSSLVGTINQGKQWLAKNPSSS
;
A
#
# COMPACT_ATOMS: atom_id res chain seq x y z
N MET A 1 -11.69 59.01 1.10
CA MET A 1 -12.37 57.86 0.46
C MET A 1 -11.30 56.79 0.33
N LEU A 2 -11.21 55.91 1.32
CA LEU A 2 -10.29 54.78 1.33
C LEU A 2 -11.03 53.61 0.67
N ASN A 3 -10.40 53.01 -0.33
CA ASN A 3 -10.94 51.97 -1.20
C ASN A 3 -11.39 50.73 -0.41
N GLU A 4 -12.66 50.37 -0.59
CA GLU A 4 -13.31 49.13 -0.15
C GLU A 4 -13.00 47.91 -1.05
N GLU A 5 -11.88 47.92 -1.79
CA GLU A 5 -11.52 46.82 -2.69
C GLU A 5 -10.28 46.09 -2.16
N ASN A 6 -10.49 45.21 -1.16
CA ASN A 6 -9.70 44.00 -0.91
C ASN A 6 -10.32 43.18 0.25
N LEU A 7 -11.63 42.93 0.21
CA LEU A 7 -12.18 41.74 0.87
C LEU A 7 -12.01 40.59 -0.13
N SER A 8 -10.94 39.81 0.00
CA SER A 8 -10.95 38.46 -0.58
C SER A 8 -12.08 37.70 0.12
N CYS A 9 -13.23 37.56 -0.55
CA CYS A 9 -14.31 36.73 -0.07
C CYS A 9 -13.77 35.29 -0.03
N GLU A 10 -13.41 34.80 1.17
CA GLU A 10 -13.03 33.41 1.33
C GLU A 10 -14.17 32.54 0.81
N LYS A 11 -13.87 31.72 -0.19
CA LYS A 11 -14.87 30.83 -0.78
C LYS A 11 -15.35 29.82 0.26
N SER A 12 -16.61 29.43 0.15
CA SER A 12 -17.23 28.44 1.04
C SER A 12 -16.43 27.13 1.10
N PHE A 13 -16.33 26.53 2.29
CA PHE A 13 -15.61 25.28 2.51
C PHE A 13 -16.25 24.10 1.76
N VAL A 14 -17.58 24.00 1.86
CA VAL A 14 -18.42 23.11 1.06
C VAL A 14 -18.73 23.82 -0.26
N VAL A 15 -18.41 23.17 -1.37
CA VAL A 15 -18.68 23.65 -2.72
C VAL A 15 -20.11 23.28 -3.13
N HIS A 16 -20.48 22.01 -2.98
CA HIS A 16 -21.83 21.51 -3.25
C HIS A 16 -22.21 20.36 -2.31
N LEU A 17 -23.47 20.33 -1.89
CA LEU A 17 -24.21 19.14 -1.48
C LEU A 17 -24.95 18.60 -2.70
N ILE A 18 -24.92 17.30 -2.94
CA ILE A 18 -25.58 16.64 -4.08
C ILE A 18 -26.26 15.37 -3.57
N ILE A 19 -27.54 15.19 -3.89
CA ILE A 19 -28.27 13.95 -3.60
C ILE A 19 -28.47 13.23 -4.92
N ILE A 20 -27.97 12.00 -4.98
CA ILE A 20 -27.94 11.18 -6.19
C ILE A 20 -28.76 9.93 -5.94
N GLY A 21 -29.74 9.68 -6.81
CA GLY A 21 -30.53 8.45 -6.83
C GLY A 21 -30.15 7.54 -7.99
N PHE A 22 -30.56 6.28 -7.90
CA PHE A 22 -30.43 5.34 -9.02
C PHE A 22 -31.79 5.03 -9.65
N HIS A 23 -31.91 5.27 -10.95
CA HIS A 23 -33.08 4.90 -11.74
C HIS A 23 -32.71 3.78 -12.73
N HIS A 24 -33.34 2.62 -12.59
CA HIS A 24 -33.09 1.40 -13.38
C HIS A 24 -32.98 1.58 -14.92
N LYS A 25 -33.66 2.55 -15.54
CA LYS A 25 -33.54 2.87 -16.98
C LYS A 25 -32.59 4.03 -17.30
N LYS A 26 -32.42 4.97 -16.38
CA LYS A 26 -31.70 6.24 -16.63
C LYS A 26 -30.29 6.24 -16.00
N GLY A 27 -29.99 5.25 -15.17
CA GLY A 27 -28.78 5.19 -14.37
C GLY A 27 -28.83 6.14 -13.19
N HIS A 28 -27.66 6.69 -12.82
CA HIS A 28 -27.52 7.69 -11.76
C HIS A 28 -28.22 8.99 -12.15
N GLN A 29 -28.95 9.60 -11.22
CA GLN A 29 -29.66 10.86 -11.42
C GLN A 29 -29.37 11.80 -10.26
N ILE A 30 -29.01 13.04 -10.56
CA ILE A 30 -28.94 14.09 -9.53
C ILE A 30 -30.38 14.51 -9.24
N GLU A 31 -30.83 14.26 -8.02
CA GLU A 31 -32.18 14.59 -7.56
C GLU A 31 -32.24 15.95 -6.86
N TYR A 32 -31.11 16.37 -6.26
CA TYR A 32 -31.00 17.65 -5.57
C TYR A 32 -29.55 18.12 -5.53
N SER A 33 -29.34 19.43 -5.55
CA SER A 33 -28.03 20.05 -5.33
C SER A 33 -28.16 21.38 -4.59
N TYR A 34 -27.26 21.64 -3.65
CA TYR A 34 -27.20 22.89 -2.88
C TYR A 34 -25.74 23.37 -2.70
N PRO A 35 -25.37 24.57 -3.17
CA PRO A 35 -26.11 25.41 -4.10
C PRO A 35 -26.46 24.68 -5.41
N LEU A 36 -27.41 25.23 -6.17
CA LEU A 36 -27.85 24.64 -7.43
C LEU A 36 -26.66 24.50 -8.40
N LEU A 37 -26.50 23.30 -8.98
CA LEU A 37 -25.54 23.07 -10.04
C LEU A 37 -25.97 23.75 -11.34
N ASN A 38 -25.01 24.25 -12.10
CA ASN A 38 -25.29 24.80 -13.42
C ASN A 38 -25.76 23.68 -14.37
N GLU A 39 -26.73 24.02 -15.23
CA GLU A 39 -27.17 23.16 -16.32
C GLU A 39 -26.73 23.78 -17.67
N PRO A 40 -26.06 23.02 -18.56
CA PRO A 40 -25.62 21.64 -18.40
C PRO A 40 -24.49 21.48 -17.37
N ILE A 41 -24.43 20.30 -16.73
CA ILE A 41 -23.34 19.94 -15.81
C ILE A 41 -22.03 19.91 -16.60
N ASP A 42 -20.96 20.42 -16.00
CA ASP A 42 -19.62 20.37 -16.57
C ASP A 42 -19.21 18.92 -16.88
N GLU A 43 -18.65 18.69 -18.07
CA GLU A 43 -18.26 17.36 -18.55
C GLU A 43 -17.33 16.64 -17.57
N ARG A 44 -16.48 17.39 -16.85
CA ARG A 44 -15.57 16.86 -15.83
C ARG A 44 -16.29 16.20 -14.65
N TRP A 45 -17.57 16.54 -14.44
CA TRP A 45 -18.44 15.99 -13.40
C TRP A 45 -19.54 15.07 -13.95
N SER A 46 -19.49 14.74 -15.25
CA SER A 46 -20.47 13.85 -15.90
C SER A 46 -20.68 12.52 -15.17
N ASN A 47 -19.61 11.96 -14.60
CA ASN A 47 -19.61 10.67 -13.90
C ASN A 47 -19.77 10.77 -12.37
N ILE A 48 -20.12 11.93 -11.82
CA ILE A 48 -20.25 12.13 -10.37
C ILE A 48 -21.23 11.14 -9.72
N GLY A 49 -22.26 10.74 -10.47
CA GLY A 49 -23.22 9.73 -10.03
C GLY A 49 -22.60 8.37 -9.75
N GLY A 50 -21.72 7.88 -10.63
CA GLY A 50 -21.02 6.61 -10.45
C GLY A 50 -19.92 6.65 -9.38
N LEU A 51 -19.43 7.85 -9.02
CA LEU A 51 -18.53 8.06 -7.89
C LEU A 51 -19.27 7.97 -6.55
N ALA A 52 -20.50 8.51 -6.48
CA ALA A 52 -21.29 8.51 -5.26
C ALA A 52 -22.11 7.22 -5.05
N LEU A 53 -22.43 6.50 -6.13
CA LEU A 53 -23.14 5.23 -6.15
C LEU A 53 -22.25 4.19 -6.85
N PRO A 54 -21.34 3.55 -6.09
CA PRO A 54 -20.29 2.76 -6.71
C PRO A 54 -20.78 1.42 -7.29
N ASP A 55 -19.96 0.83 -8.16
CA ASP A 55 -20.26 -0.47 -8.75
C ASP A 55 -20.41 -1.53 -7.66
N GLY A 56 -21.51 -2.28 -7.71
CA GLY A 56 -21.81 -3.31 -6.71
C GLY A 56 -22.42 -2.76 -5.40
N ALA A 57 -22.71 -1.45 -5.29
CA ALA A 57 -23.37 -0.85 -4.12
C ALA A 57 -24.69 -1.55 -3.76
N HIS A 58 -25.39 -2.12 -4.74
CA HIS A 58 -26.64 -2.87 -4.54
C HIS A 58 -26.51 -4.14 -3.71
N ASN A 59 -25.29 -4.65 -3.51
CA ASN A 59 -25.01 -5.81 -2.65
C ASN A 59 -24.90 -5.41 -1.17
N ARG A 60 -25.13 -4.14 -0.83
CA ARG A 60 -25.00 -3.60 0.51
C ARG A 60 -26.13 -2.65 0.86
N ASN A 61 -26.39 -2.57 2.16
CA ASN A 61 -27.36 -1.63 2.72
C ASN A 61 -26.78 -0.22 2.92
N LYS A 62 -25.46 -0.12 3.12
CA LYS A 62 -24.74 1.15 3.26
C LYS A 62 -23.28 1.03 2.80
N ASP A 63 -22.70 2.15 2.40
CA ASP A 63 -21.26 2.30 2.15
C ASP A 63 -20.87 3.78 2.32
N LEU A 64 -19.60 4.04 2.60
CA LEU A 64 -19.04 5.39 2.69
C LEU A 64 -17.90 5.51 1.68
N ILE A 65 -18.00 6.50 0.80
CA ILE A 65 -17.08 6.68 -0.32
C ILE A 65 -16.38 8.02 -0.20
N TYR A 66 -15.06 8.01 -0.35
CA TYR A 66 -14.26 9.20 -0.62
C TYR A 66 -13.81 9.17 -2.07
N PHE A 67 -13.99 10.27 -2.78
CA PHE A 67 -13.58 10.40 -4.16
C PHE A 67 -13.04 11.80 -4.42
N HIS A 68 -12.29 11.96 -5.50
CA HIS A 68 -11.76 13.25 -5.90
C HIS A 68 -12.32 13.61 -7.27
N VAL A 69 -12.57 14.90 -7.49
CA VAL A 69 -12.99 15.45 -8.78
C VAL A 69 -12.20 16.72 -9.08
N PRO A 70 -11.92 17.02 -10.36
CA PRO A 70 -11.36 18.31 -10.73
C PRO A 70 -12.33 19.44 -10.39
N SER A 71 -11.80 20.61 -10.04
CA SER A 71 -12.61 21.80 -9.83
C SER A 71 -13.28 22.25 -11.13
N ILE A 72 -14.55 22.60 -11.05
CA ILE A 72 -15.31 23.17 -12.17
C ILE A 72 -15.27 24.70 -12.21
N GLU A 73 -14.55 25.31 -11.26
CA GLU A 73 -14.42 26.76 -11.15
C GLU A 73 -13.48 27.31 -12.23
N GLN A 74 -13.75 28.51 -12.74
CA GLN A 74 -13.03 29.11 -13.88
C GLN A 74 -11.94 30.11 -13.48
N ASP A 75 -11.60 30.18 -12.20
CA ASP A 75 -10.63 31.14 -11.66
C ASP A 75 -9.32 30.43 -11.25
N GLN A 76 -8.60 31.01 -10.30
CA GLN A 76 -7.37 30.44 -9.72
C GLN A 76 -7.54 29.03 -9.13
N TYR A 77 -8.79 28.54 -8.97
CA TYR A 77 -9.09 27.20 -8.49
C TYR A 77 -9.32 26.17 -9.61
N SER A 78 -9.23 26.56 -10.90
CA SER A 78 -9.50 25.68 -12.07
C SER A 78 -8.64 24.41 -12.11
N ASN A 79 -7.39 24.48 -11.68
CA ASN A 79 -6.48 23.32 -11.65
C ASN A 79 -6.53 22.56 -10.32
N LYS A 80 -7.44 22.94 -9.41
CA LYS A 80 -7.51 22.35 -8.07
C LYS A 80 -8.36 21.10 -8.05
N THR A 81 -8.04 20.23 -7.11
CA THR A 81 -8.84 19.07 -6.73
C THR A 81 -9.89 19.47 -5.69
N LEU A 82 -11.09 18.92 -5.86
CA LEU A 82 -12.16 18.95 -4.87
C LEU A 82 -12.39 17.53 -4.32
N PHE A 83 -12.86 17.48 -3.08
CA PHE A 83 -12.85 16.28 -2.25
C PHE A 83 -14.29 15.86 -1.93
N GLY A 84 -14.72 14.74 -2.48
CA GLY A 84 -16.06 14.20 -2.34
C GLY A 84 -16.19 13.22 -1.17
N ILE A 85 -17.24 13.39 -0.36
CA ILE A 85 -17.70 12.40 0.62
C ILE A 85 -19.10 11.98 0.21
N ALA A 86 -19.34 10.69 0.05
CA ALA A 86 -20.66 10.15 -0.28
C ALA A 86 -21.09 9.11 0.75
N SER A 87 -22.25 9.33 1.37
CA SER A 87 -22.92 8.35 2.22
C SER A 87 -24.02 7.67 1.42
N TYR A 88 -23.77 6.43 1.02
CA TYR A 88 -24.72 5.60 0.28
C TYR A 88 -25.58 4.77 1.23
N ARG A 89 -26.88 4.69 0.94
CA ARG A 89 -27.80 3.74 1.57
C ARG A 89 -28.83 3.17 0.59
N GLN A 90 -29.35 1.99 0.95
CA GLN A 90 -30.44 1.34 0.24
C GLN A 90 -31.52 0.87 1.22
N ILE A 91 -32.78 0.96 0.79
CA ILE A 91 -33.95 0.42 1.51
C ILE A 91 -34.92 -0.24 0.53
N ASP A 92 -35.75 -1.17 1.01
CA ASP A 92 -36.86 -1.74 0.23
C ASP A 92 -37.88 -0.65 -0.11
N ALA A 93 -38.21 -0.54 -1.39
CA ALA A 93 -39.16 0.43 -1.93
C ALA A 93 -40.54 0.32 -1.27
N ASN A 94 -40.96 -0.88 -0.83
CA ASN A 94 -42.24 -1.12 -0.18
C ASN A 94 -42.39 -0.43 1.18
N THR A 95 -41.27 -0.03 1.79
CA THR A 95 -41.29 0.58 3.11
C THR A 95 -41.51 2.09 3.09
N VAL A 96 -41.53 2.72 1.91
CA VAL A 96 -41.48 4.17 1.72
C VAL A 96 -42.86 4.81 1.71
N ILE A 97 -42.99 5.98 2.33
CA ILE A 97 -44.27 6.68 2.55
C ILE A 97 -44.84 7.23 1.24
N ASN A 98 -44.01 7.92 0.46
CA ASN A 98 -44.37 8.52 -0.82
C ASN A 98 -43.66 7.80 -1.95
N LYS A 99 -44.31 6.79 -2.56
CA LYS A 99 -43.79 6.14 -3.77
C LYS A 99 -44.07 7.04 -4.97
N GLU A 100 -43.01 7.51 -5.62
CA GLU A 100 -43.13 8.13 -6.94
C GLU A 100 -43.53 7.07 -7.99
N ALA A 101 -44.29 7.48 -9.01
CA ALA A 101 -44.84 6.58 -10.03
C ALA A 101 -43.76 5.80 -10.82
N ASP A 102 -42.52 6.30 -10.81
CA ASP A 102 -41.39 5.77 -11.59
C ASP A 102 -40.52 4.75 -10.82
N VAL A 103 -40.85 4.41 -9.57
CA VAL A 103 -40.12 3.39 -8.79
C VAL A 103 -40.51 1.98 -9.24
N THR A 104 -39.77 1.41 -10.18
CA THR A 104 -40.06 0.06 -10.75
C THR A 104 -39.27 -1.08 -10.09
N ARG A 105 -38.24 -0.77 -9.28
CA ARG A 105 -37.43 -1.77 -8.54
C ARG A 105 -37.92 -1.91 -7.11
N ASN A 106 -37.67 -3.08 -6.52
CA ASN A 106 -37.96 -3.38 -5.11
C ASN A 106 -37.06 -2.62 -4.12
N SER A 107 -36.11 -1.80 -4.58
CA SER A 107 -35.17 -1.08 -3.71
C SER A 107 -34.97 0.35 -4.18
N ILE A 108 -34.96 1.28 -3.22
CA ILE A 108 -34.57 2.67 -3.42
C ILE A 108 -33.12 2.82 -2.97
N GLN A 109 -32.28 3.34 -3.86
CA GLN A 109 -30.86 3.57 -3.67
C GLN A 109 -30.59 5.06 -3.80
N LYS A 110 -30.01 5.66 -2.76
CA LYS A 110 -29.59 7.07 -2.78
C LYS A 110 -28.25 7.25 -2.09
N SER A 111 -27.51 8.24 -2.54
CA SER A 111 -26.29 8.72 -1.91
C SER A 111 -26.41 10.21 -1.66
N VAL A 112 -26.06 10.64 -0.45
CA VAL A 112 -25.92 12.04 -0.10
C VAL A 112 -24.42 12.36 -0.15
N CYS A 113 -24.06 13.34 -0.97
CA CYS A 113 -22.68 13.70 -1.24
C CYS A 113 -22.37 15.15 -0.87
N LEU A 114 -21.20 15.37 -0.26
CA LEU A 114 -20.59 16.68 -0.08
C LEU A 114 -19.32 16.78 -0.91
N ILE A 115 -19.18 17.88 -1.65
CA ILE A 115 -17.95 18.27 -2.36
C ILE A 115 -17.27 19.38 -1.58
N LEU A 116 -16.05 19.14 -1.14
CA LEU A 116 -15.27 19.97 -0.22
C LEU A 116 -14.04 20.55 -0.89
N ARG A 117 -13.55 21.68 -0.38
CA ARG A 117 -12.27 22.27 -0.82
C ARG A 117 -11.02 21.66 -0.18
N LYS A 118 -11.18 20.92 0.92
CA LYS A 118 -10.07 20.26 1.62
C LYS A 118 -10.43 18.80 1.94
N PRO A 119 -9.45 17.89 1.98
CA PRO A 119 -9.65 16.48 2.33
C PRO A 119 -9.81 16.31 3.85
N VAL A 120 -10.91 16.80 4.42
CA VAL A 120 -11.22 16.66 5.85
C VAL A 120 -12.37 15.67 6.02
N TYR A 121 -12.07 14.38 5.83
CA TYR A 121 -13.09 13.33 5.75
C TYR A 121 -13.71 12.96 7.10
N GLY A 122 -12.89 12.89 8.16
CA GLY A 122 -13.22 12.32 9.48
C GLY A 122 -14.59 12.68 10.06
N ASN A 123 -14.67 13.74 10.88
CA ASN A 123 -15.92 14.14 11.53
C ASN A 123 -17.09 14.37 10.57
N ILE A 124 -16.81 14.81 9.34
CA ILE A 124 -17.85 15.06 8.35
C ILE A 124 -18.53 13.75 7.95
N SER A 125 -17.76 12.67 7.77
CA SER A 125 -18.31 11.37 7.40
C SER A 125 -19.27 10.81 8.45
N GLU A 126 -18.92 10.89 9.73
CA GLU A 126 -19.76 10.41 10.83
C GLU A 126 -21.09 11.16 10.89
N GLU A 127 -21.06 12.50 10.82
CA GLU A 127 -22.27 13.32 10.86
C GLU A 127 -23.12 13.15 9.60
N LEU A 128 -22.50 13.06 8.42
CA LEU A 128 -23.19 12.81 7.16
C LEU A 128 -23.87 11.42 7.15
N GLU A 129 -23.19 10.39 7.67
CA GLU A 129 -23.77 9.05 7.79
C GLU A 129 -24.98 9.02 8.73
N MET A 130 -24.92 9.74 9.86
CA MET A 130 -26.04 9.86 10.80
C MET A 130 -27.24 10.59 10.17
N LEU A 131 -27.00 11.71 9.48
CA LEU A 131 -28.05 12.45 8.78
C LEU A 131 -28.68 11.61 7.67
N THR A 132 -27.86 10.91 6.89
CA THR A 132 -28.32 10.01 5.84
C THR A 132 -29.10 8.83 6.41
N GLU A 133 -28.71 8.30 7.57
CA GLU A 133 -29.49 7.29 8.27
C GLU A 133 -30.88 7.77 8.62
N LYS A 134 -30.97 8.94 9.27
CA LYS A 134 -32.24 9.55 9.66
C LYS A 134 -33.13 9.83 8.45
N TYR A 135 -32.55 10.34 7.36
CA TYR A 135 -33.25 10.56 6.09
C TYR A 135 -33.90 9.28 5.53
N PHE A 136 -33.24 8.13 5.65
CA PHE A 136 -33.80 6.84 5.27
C PHE A 136 -34.81 6.27 6.29
N GLN A 137 -34.65 6.56 7.58
CA GLN A 137 -35.61 6.15 8.63
C GLN A 137 -36.93 6.91 8.52
N GLU A 138 -36.87 8.21 8.21
CA GLU A 138 -38.05 9.07 8.03
C GLU A 138 -38.83 8.72 6.75
N LYS A 139 -38.18 8.07 5.78
CA LYS A 139 -38.80 7.61 4.51
C LYS A 139 -39.47 8.72 3.71
N ASN A 140 -39.14 9.98 4.00
CA ASN A 140 -39.56 11.17 3.29
C ASN A 140 -38.36 11.75 2.55
N PHE A 141 -38.20 11.35 1.30
CA PHE A 141 -37.04 11.74 0.52
C PHE A 141 -37.07 13.20 0.00
N ASN A 142 -38.12 13.96 0.31
CA ASN A 142 -38.20 15.38 -0.02
C ASN A 142 -37.62 16.29 1.07
N GLU A 143 -37.29 15.75 2.25
CA GLU A 143 -36.72 16.53 3.34
C GLU A 143 -35.25 16.89 3.05
N ARG A 144 -34.97 18.18 2.85
CA ARG A 144 -33.62 18.68 2.50
C ARG A 144 -33.00 19.53 3.60
N LYS A 145 -33.83 20.11 4.49
CA LYS A 145 -33.40 21.14 5.43
C LYS A 145 -32.28 20.68 6.38
N PRO A 146 -32.28 19.45 6.92
CA PRO A 146 -31.18 18.98 7.78
C PRO A 146 -29.82 18.97 7.07
N PHE A 147 -29.79 18.70 5.76
CA PHE A 147 -28.54 18.70 5.00
C PHE A 147 -28.06 20.11 4.66
N GLU A 148 -28.98 21.03 4.34
CA GLU A 148 -28.65 22.45 4.14
C GLU A 148 -28.10 23.07 5.43
N ASP A 149 -28.76 22.83 6.56
CA ASP A 149 -28.30 23.31 7.87
C ASP A 149 -26.91 22.75 8.22
N PHE A 150 -26.63 21.50 7.82
CA PHE A 150 -25.31 20.90 7.97
C PHE A 150 -24.25 21.58 7.09
N VAL A 151 -24.58 21.89 5.83
CA VAL A 151 -23.70 22.65 4.94
C VAL A 151 -23.41 24.05 5.50
N ASP A 152 -24.43 24.75 5.98
CA ASP A 152 -24.29 26.08 6.57
C ASP A 152 -23.43 26.03 7.85
N LYS A 153 -23.62 25.01 8.69
CA LYS A 153 -22.78 24.74 9.87
C LYS A 153 -21.31 24.57 9.47
N LEU A 154 -21.02 23.74 8.46
CA LEU A 154 -19.65 23.49 7.99
C LEU A 154 -19.01 24.72 7.34
N ASN A 155 -19.78 25.52 6.59
CA ASN A 155 -19.27 26.73 5.98
C ASN A 155 -19.00 27.84 7.01
N LYS A 156 -19.81 27.93 8.07
CA LYS A 156 -19.62 28.87 9.17
C LYS A 156 -18.41 28.51 10.03
N ASN A 157 -18.25 27.22 10.33
CA ASN A 157 -17.14 26.69 11.14
C ASN A 157 -16.48 25.50 10.41
N PRO A 158 -15.62 25.75 9.42
CA PRO A 158 -14.91 24.70 8.72
C PRO A 158 -14.10 23.85 9.71
N PRO A 159 -14.17 22.50 9.62
CA PRO A 159 -13.44 21.64 10.53
C PRO A 159 -11.94 21.80 10.33
N GLU A 160 -11.21 21.83 11.45
CA GLU A 160 -9.76 21.81 11.42
C GLU A 160 -9.27 20.46 10.91
N PHE A 161 -8.10 20.52 10.25
CA PHE A 161 -7.42 19.33 9.80
C PHE A 161 -6.85 18.55 10.99
N ASP A 162 -7.09 17.24 11.02
CA ASP A 162 -6.58 16.37 12.07
C ASP A 162 -6.23 15.00 11.49
N LEU A 163 -4.97 14.61 11.64
CA LEU A 163 -4.44 13.35 11.13
C LEU A 163 -5.03 12.13 11.84
N LYS A 164 -5.65 12.28 13.02
CA LYS A 164 -6.20 11.15 13.78
C LYS A 164 -7.28 10.36 13.02
N TYR A 165 -7.93 10.99 12.03
CA TYR A 165 -8.96 10.33 11.21
C TYR A 165 -8.37 9.42 10.12
N TYR A 166 -7.05 9.39 9.96
CA TYR A 166 -6.35 8.59 8.95
C TYR A 166 -5.49 7.52 9.62
N SER A 167 -6.08 6.41 10.10
CA SER A 167 -5.37 5.47 10.98
C SER A 167 -4.13 4.83 10.34
N ALA A 168 -2.95 5.32 10.73
CA ALA A 168 -1.66 4.72 10.41
C ALA A 168 -1.50 3.38 11.13
N ARG A 169 -2.13 3.24 12.29
CA ARG A 169 -2.12 2.02 13.07
C ARG A 169 -2.87 0.89 12.38
N ASP A 170 -4.06 1.15 11.85
CA ASP A 170 -4.83 0.13 11.13
C ASP A 170 -4.03 -0.42 9.95
N LEU A 171 -3.28 0.44 9.25
CA LEU A 171 -2.38 -0.01 8.19
C LEU A 171 -1.27 -0.93 8.67
N VAL A 172 -0.61 -0.56 9.77
CA VAL A 172 0.50 -1.36 10.31
C VAL A 172 0.00 -2.68 10.87
N ILE A 173 -1.16 -2.70 11.53
CA ILE A 173 -1.75 -3.94 12.05
C ILE A 173 -2.16 -4.86 10.90
N ARG A 174 -2.80 -4.29 9.87
CA ARG A 174 -3.29 -5.00 8.69
C ARG A 174 -2.11 -5.55 7.89
N TYR A 175 -1.29 -4.65 7.33
CA TYR A 175 -0.26 -5.00 6.35
C TYR A 175 1.10 -5.34 6.96
N ARG A 176 1.36 -5.08 8.26
CA ARG A 176 2.62 -5.41 8.94
C ARG A 176 3.85 -4.86 8.18
N ARG A 177 4.89 -5.67 7.92
CA ARG A 177 6.04 -5.26 7.06
C ARG A 177 5.64 -4.73 5.69
N ARG A 178 4.53 -5.22 5.13
CA ARG A 178 4.04 -4.78 3.81
C ARG A 178 3.60 -3.31 3.82
N THR A 179 3.33 -2.71 4.98
CA THR A 179 3.09 -1.27 5.08
C THR A 179 4.28 -0.48 4.53
N LEU A 180 5.52 -0.93 4.77
CA LEU A 180 6.71 -0.27 4.21
C LEU A 180 6.84 -0.49 2.69
N ILE A 181 6.44 -1.66 2.18
CA ILE A 181 6.41 -1.93 0.73
C ILE A 181 5.42 -0.98 0.05
N LEU A 182 4.22 -0.85 0.59
CA LEU A 182 3.20 0.08 0.09
C LEU A 182 3.66 1.53 0.19
N PHE A 183 4.33 1.91 1.29
CA PHE A 183 4.90 3.24 1.46
C PHE A 183 6.00 3.53 0.43
N LYS A 184 6.89 2.57 0.14
CA LYS A 184 7.88 2.72 -0.94
C LYS A 184 7.22 2.82 -2.30
N LEU A 185 6.21 1.99 -2.56
CA LEU A 185 5.48 1.96 -3.83
C LEU A 185 4.89 3.33 -4.20
N ILE A 186 4.21 3.99 -3.26
CA ILE A 186 3.60 5.30 -3.52
C ILE A 186 4.65 6.36 -3.87
N LEU A 187 5.86 6.26 -3.33
CA LEU A 187 6.96 7.19 -3.61
C LEU A 187 7.57 7.03 -5.01
N LEU A 188 7.35 5.90 -5.68
CA LEU A 188 7.95 5.61 -6.99
C LEU A 188 7.15 6.17 -8.18
N GLN A 189 6.01 6.84 -7.95
CA GLN A 189 5.13 7.38 -9.00
C GLN A 189 4.86 6.35 -10.11
N LYS A 190 4.34 5.18 -9.74
CA LYS A 190 3.96 4.07 -10.64
C LYS A 190 2.45 4.07 -10.93
N LYS A 191 2.00 3.25 -11.88
CA LYS A 191 0.57 3.03 -12.16
C LYS A 191 0.02 1.94 -11.25
N VAL A 192 -0.59 2.36 -10.15
CA VAL A 192 -0.99 1.51 -9.02
C VAL A 192 -2.51 1.44 -8.91
N LEU A 193 -3.01 0.22 -8.80
CA LEU A 193 -4.44 -0.08 -8.65
C LEU A 193 -4.71 -0.81 -7.33
N PHE A 194 -5.68 -0.31 -6.56
CA PHE A 194 -6.19 -0.92 -5.34
C PHE A 194 -7.60 -1.46 -5.62
N ILE A 195 -7.83 -2.75 -5.38
CA ILE A 195 -9.15 -3.37 -5.50
C ILE A 195 -9.53 -4.02 -4.18
N LEU A 196 -10.31 -3.29 -3.39
CA LEU A 196 -10.77 -3.68 -2.06
C LEU A 196 -12.27 -3.48 -1.90
N SER A 197 -12.88 -4.25 -0.99
CA SER A 197 -14.30 -4.29 -0.73
C SER A 197 -14.57 -4.60 0.75
N PRO A 198 -15.20 -3.72 1.54
CA PRO A 198 -15.98 -2.57 1.12
C PRO A 198 -15.20 -1.37 0.61
N ILE A 199 -15.92 -0.48 -0.08
CA ILE A 199 -15.29 0.72 -0.65
C ILE A 199 -14.83 1.63 0.45
N GLN A 200 -15.55 1.67 1.57
CA GLN A 200 -15.03 2.29 2.79
C GLN A 200 -13.61 1.79 3.17
N ASN A 201 -13.36 0.47 3.14
CA ASN A 201 -12.04 -0.08 3.43
C ASN A 201 -11.00 0.31 2.36
N LEU A 202 -11.40 0.36 1.09
CA LEU A 202 -10.57 0.79 -0.02
C LEU A 202 -10.09 2.23 0.15
N VAL A 203 -11.04 3.16 0.31
CA VAL A 203 -10.73 4.59 0.39
C VAL A 203 -9.96 4.92 1.66
N GLN A 204 -10.29 4.28 2.79
CA GLN A 204 -9.53 4.42 4.03
C GLN A 204 -8.11 3.88 3.89
N THR A 205 -7.92 2.71 3.27
CA THR A 205 -6.58 2.14 3.05
C THR A 205 -5.71 3.10 2.25
N ILE A 206 -6.20 3.62 1.13
CA ILE A 206 -5.44 4.55 0.28
C ILE A 206 -5.13 5.85 1.03
N MET A 207 -6.13 6.46 1.68
CA MET A 207 -5.95 7.73 2.37
C MET A 207 -5.04 7.60 3.59
N ASN A 208 -5.16 6.52 4.37
CA ASN A 208 -4.26 6.24 5.48
C ASN A 208 -2.83 6.08 4.97
N LEU A 209 -2.64 5.41 3.82
CA LEU A 209 -1.32 5.10 3.28
C LEU A 209 -0.61 6.37 2.83
N VAL A 210 -1.35 7.21 2.12
CA VAL A 210 -0.88 8.53 1.70
C VAL A 210 -0.58 9.38 2.95
N SER A 211 -1.40 9.33 4.01
CA SER A 211 -1.18 10.11 5.25
C SER A 211 0.14 9.82 5.99
N LEU A 212 0.84 8.73 5.67
CA LEU A 212 2.19 8.44 6.21
C LEU A 212 3.25 9.40 5.65
N ILE A 213 3.01 10.02 4.49
CA ILE A 213 3.90 11.03 3.91
C ILE A 213 3.60 12.39 4.58
N PRO A 214 4.59 13.03 5.22
CA PRO A 214 4.36 14.31 5.90
C PRO A 214 3.85 15.40 4.95
N GLY A 215 2.81 16.13 5.36
CA GLY A 215 2.28 17.32 4.67
C GLY A 215 1.44 17.04 3.42
N ILE A 216 1.27 15.77 3.04
CA ILE A 216 0.61 15.42 1.78
C ILE A 216 -0.90 15.63 1.81
N ILE A 217 -1.57 15.37 2.94
CA ILE A 217 -3.03 15.54 3.04
C ILE A 217 -3.36 17.03 3.12
N GLU A 218 -2.50 17.79 3.81
CA GLU A 218 -2.65 19.22 4.04
C GLU A 218 -2.48 20.03 2.75
N THR A 219 -1.50 19.66 1.91
CA THR A 219 -1.11 20.48 0.75
C THR A 219 -0.83 19.70 -0.53
N GLY A 220 -0.48 18.42 -0.43
CA GLY A 220 -0.02 17.60 -1.56
C GLY A 220 -1.12 17.05 -2.46
N LEU A 221 -2.40 17.10 -2.05
CA LEU A 221 -3.54 16.62 -2.84
C LEU A 221 -4.23 17.71 -3.68
N ASN A 222 -3.73 18.94 -3.65
CA ASN A 222 -4.41 20.08 -4.25
C ASN A 222 -4.59 20.01 -5.77
N GLU A 223 -3.80 19.19 -6.48
CA GLU A 223 -3.77 19.10 -7.96
C GLU A 223 -3.79 17.62 -8.41
N CYS A 224 -4.22 16.69 -7.55
CA CYS A 224 -4.12 15.24 -7.80
C CYS A 224 -5.15 14.68 -8.79
N THR A 225 -6.04 15.52 -9.31
CA THR A 225 -6.98 15.21 -10.40
C THR A 225 -6.71 16.02 -11.66
N PHE A 226 -5.68 16.87 -11.65
CA PHE A 226 -5.38 17.77 -12.75
C PHE A 226 -4.55 17.05 -13.82
N ILE A 227 -5.03 17.13 -15.06
CA ILE A 227 -4.34 16.64 -16.25
C ILE A 227 -4.09 17.86 -17.14
N ASP A 228 -2.82 18.18 -17.35
CA ASP A 228 -2.41 19.19 -18.32
C ASP A 228 -2.23 18.54 -19.69
N ASP A 229 -3.17 18.84 -20.60
CA ASP A 229 -3.14 18.36 -21.98
C ASP A 229 -2.07 19.02 -22.84
N LYS A 230 -1.48 20.14 -22.39
CA LYS A 230 -0.43 20.84 -23.15
C LYS A 230 0.93 20.14 -23.08
N ASN A 231 1.17 19.32 -22.07
CA ASN A 231 2.40 18.53 -21.92
C ASN A 231 2.62 17.52 -23.07
N TYR A 232 1.56 17.14 -23.80
CA TYR A 232 1.69 16.29 -24.99
C TYR A 232 2.33 17.01 -26.18
N ILE A 233 2.17 18.34 -26.26
CA ILE A 233 2.63 19.12 -27.39
C ILE A 233 4.13 19.38 -27.27
N GLU A 234 4.66 19.69 -26.08
CA GLU A 234 6.10 19.95 -25.89
C GLU A 234 6.97 18.72 -26.15
N ASN A 235 6.56 17.52 -25.72
CA ASN A 235 7.33 16.29 -25.95
C ASN A 235 7.35 15.78 -27.40
N ASN A 236 6.51 16.34 -28.29
CA ASN A 236 6.52 16.01 -29.72
C ASN A 236 7.31 17.02 -30.58
N PHE A 237 7.79 18.13 -29.99
CA PHE A 237 8.56 19.15 -30.71
C PHE A 237 10.08 19.05 -30.53
N GLU A 238 10.59 18.11 -29.73
CA GLU A 238 12.02 17.78 -29.63
C GLU A 238 12.36 16.40 -30.22
N LEU A 239 12.06 16.22 -31.50
CA LEU A 239 12.80 15.30 -32.37
C LEU A 239 13.10 16.02 -33.68
N ASN A 240 13.89 17.09 -33.60
CA ASN A 240 14.68 17.49 -34.75
C ASN A 240 15.92 16.59 -34.76
N GLU A 241 15.94 15.70 -35.75
CA GLU A 241 17.13 15.04 -36.23
C GLU A 241 18.25 16.09 -36.42
N ASN A 242 19.47 15.73 -36.02
CA ASN A 242 20.72 16.49 -36.07
C ASN A 242 21.07 17.24 -34.78
N GLU A 243 21.66 16.53 -33.81
CA GLU A 243 22.95 16.93 -33.21
C GLU A 243 23.54 15.77 -32.38
N ASP A 244 24.75 15.38 -32.76
CA ASP A 244 25.53 14.30 -32.13
C ASP A 244 25.89 14.64 -30.67
N ILE A 245 25.46 13.81 -29.73
CA ILE A 245 26.12 13.70 -28.42
C ILE A 245 26.62 12.26 -28.27
N VAL A 246 27.90 12.11 -28.61
CA VAL A 246 28.71 10.91 -28.40
C VAL A 246 28.88 10.70 -26.89
N PHE A 247 28.28 9.65 -26.34
CA PHE A 247 28.77 9.01 -25.11
C PHE A 247 29.48 7.72 -25.48
N ASP A 248 30.80 7.77 -25.31
CA ASP A 248 31.78 6.73 -25.61
C ASP A 248 31.43 5.42 -24.87
N ARG A 249 30.85 4.46 -25.58
CA ARG A 249 30.68 3.07 -25.13
C ARG A 249 31.89 2.27 -25.58
N ASN A 250 32.92 2.15 -24.74
CA ASN A 250 33.95 1.12 -24.91
C ASN A 250 34.73 0.84 -23.62
N ILE A 251 34.24 -0.10 -22.80
CA ILE A 251 35.05 -1.21 -22.24
C ILE A 251 34.12 -2.43 -22.14
N ASN A 252 33.93 -3.12 -23.27
CA ASN A 252 33.55 -4.53 -23.25
C ASN A 252 34.83 -5.34 -22.97
N LYS A 253 34.98 -5.83 -21.73
CA LYS A 253 35.73 -7.07 -21.48
C LYS A 253 34.72 -8.15 -21.12
N GLN A 254 34.41 -8.90 -22.17
CA GLN A 254 33.74 -10.19 -22.18
C GLN A 254 34.40 -11.12 -21.14
N LEU A 255 33.63 -11.55 -20.14
CA LEU A 255 33.95 -12.71 -19.32
C LEU A 255 32.87 -13.77 -19.63
N ASP A 256 33.31 -14.84 -20.28
CA ASP A 256 32.54 -16.03 -20.63
C ASP A 256 31.85 -16.63 -19.40
N PHE A 257 30.53 -16.78 -19.47
CA PHE A 257 29.73 -17.59 -18.54
C PHE A 257 29.21 -18.88 -19.16
N ASP A 258 29.84 -19.35 -20.25
CA ASP A 258 29.55 -20.66 -20.84
C ASP A 258 30.43 -21.74 -20.20
N ASN A 259 30.14 -22.12 -18.95
CA ASN A 259 30.49 -23.44 -18.40
C ASN A 259 29.87 -23.69 -17.01
N ILE A 260 28.54 -23.78 -16.93
CA ILE A 260 27.89 -24.58 -15.87
C ILE A 260 26.81 -25.45 -16.51
N LYS A 261 27.18 -26.69 -16.83
CA LYS A 261 26.23 -27.75 -17.21
C LYS A 261 25.34 -28.09 -16.00
N LEU A 262 24.11 -27.60 -16.00
CA LEU A 262 23.01 -28.20 -15.23
C LEU A 262 22.58 -29.50 -15.93
N LYS A 263 22.93 -30.65 -15.36
CA LYS A 263 22.33 -31.94 -15.71
C LYS A 263 20.87 -31.92 -15.26
N THR A 264 19.97 -31.63 -16.18
CA THR A 264 18.57 -32.03 -16.08
C THR A 264 18.50 -33.53 -16.36
N LEU A 265 18.28 -34.33 -15.32
CA LEU A 265 17.87 -35.72 -15.50
C LEU A 265 16.39 -35.71 -15.88
N LYS A 266 16.13 -36.01 -17.16
CA LYS A 266 14.82 -36.39 -17.67
C LYS A 266 14.39 -37.68 -16.97
N ILE A 267 13.18 -37.70 -16.43
CA ILE A 267 12.47 -38.95 -16.17
C ILE A 267 11.40 -39.02 -17.25
N SER A 268 11.50 -40.08 -18.05
CA SER A 268 10.61 -40.42 -19.16
C SER A 268 9.29 -40.94 -18.61
N ASP A 269 8.19 -40.30 -19.01
CA ASP A 269 6.87 -40.89 -18.99
C ASP A 269 6.83 -42.06 -19.99
N ASN A 270 6.41 -43.24 -19.53
CA ASN A 270 5.89 -44.33 -20.34
C ASN A 270 5.25 -45.36 -19.39
N ASN A 271 3.92 -45.39 -19.31
CA ASN A 271 3.09 -46.52 -19.76
C ASN A 271 1.61 -46.30 -19.37
N GLU A 272 0.75 -46.50 -20.38
CA GLU A 272 -0.70 -46.67 -20.30
C GLU A 272 -1.07 -48.06 -19.71
N PRO A 273 -2.35 -48.28 -19.33
CA PRO A 273 -2.75 -49.28 -18.35
C PRO A 273 -3.15 -50.64 -18.97
N GLU A 274 -2.86 -51.72 -18.25
CA GLU A 274 -3.52 -53.03 -18.45
C GLU A 274 -3.98 -53.57 -17.08
N GLU A 275 -5.18 -54.15 -17.09
CA GLU A 275 -5.97 -54.65 -15.96
C GLU A 275 -5.51 -56.04 -15.45
N GLU A 276 -6.15 -56.50 -14.37
CA GLU A 276 -6.09 -57.81 -13.67
C GLU A 276 -5.01 -57.88 -12.56
N ASP A 277 -5.26 -58.26 -11.30
CA ASP A 277 -6.41 -58.78 -10.56
C ASP A 277 -6.20 -58.51 -9.05
N GLU A 278 -7.28 -58.60 -8.27
CA GLU A 278 -7.36 -58.50 -6.81
C GLU A 278 -6.36 -59.41 -6.05
N ASP A 279 -5.66 -58.88 -5.04
CA ASP A 279 -5.65 -59.40 -3.66
C ASP A 279 -4.66 -58.62 -2.75
N ASP A 280 -5.15 -58.34 -1.54
CA ASP A 280 -4.61 -57.61 -0.39
C ASP A 280 -3.08 -57.65 -0.12
N ASP A 281 -2.47 -56.47 0.13
CA ASP A 281 -1.49 -56.20 1.20
C ASP A 281 -1.19 -54.68 1.33
N ASP A 282 -1.93 -54.02 2.24
CA ASP A 282 -1.96 -52.58 2.56
C ASP A 282 -0.80 -52.07 3.45
N ASP A 283 0.47 -52.42 3.16
CA ASP A 283 1.61 -51.98 4.01
C ASP A 283 2.73 -51.18 3.29
N ASP A 284 2.76 -51.11 1.96
CA ASP A 284 3.89 -50.50 1.23
C ASP A 284 3.69 -49.01 0.81
N GLU A 285 2.46 -48.49 0.74
CA GLU A 285 2.20 -47.08 0.35
C GLU A 285 2.48 -46.05 1.47
N GLU A 286 2.34 -46.44 2.75
CA GLU A 286 2.61 -45.54 3.89
C GLU A 286 4.11 -45.22 4.03
N ASP A 287 4.98 -46.17 3.67
CA ASP A 287 6.43 -46.04 3.80
C ASP A 287 7.03 -45.21 2.67
N GLU A 288 6.45 -45.22 1.47
CA GLU A 288 6.89 -44.37 0.36
C GLU A 288 6.53 -42.88 0.60
N ILE A 289 5.35 -42.60 1.17
CA ILE A 289 4.93 -41.25 1.57
C ILE A 289 5.77 -40.74 2.76
N LYS A 290 6.06 -41.59 3.75
CA LYS A 290 6.98 -41.26 4.85
C LYS A 290 8.39 -40.99 4.33
N ASN A 291 8.91 -41.83 3.44
CA ASN A 291 10.26 -41.65 2.89
C ASN A 291 10.38 -40.38 2.04
N ASN A 292 9.35 -40.02 1.27
CA ASN A 292 9.30 -38.77 0.52
C ASN A 292 9.25 -37.54 1.44
N LYS A 293 8.46 -37.57 2.53
CA LYS A 293 8.49 -36.52 3.57
C LYS A 293 9.83 -36.43 4.28
N ILE A 294 10.45 -37.56 4.61
CA ILE A 294 11.77 -37.64 5.25
C ILE A 294 12.87 -37.08 4.34
N ASN A 295 12.80 -37.35 3.03
CA ASN A 295 13.76 -36.83 2.05
C ASN A 295 13.60 -35.32 1.84
N LEU A 296 12.36 -34.81 1.84
CA LEU A 296 12.07 -33.37 1.86
C LEU A 296 12.62 -32.69 3.12
N LEU A 297 12.42 -33.31 4.29
CA LEU A 297 12.96 -32.84 5.57
C LEU A 297 14.49 -32.84 5.55
N LYS A 298 15.15 -33.92 5.10
CA LYS A 298 16.62 -33.99 4.97
C LYS A 298 17.17 -32.91 4.04
N ARG A 299 16.47 -32.62 2.93
CA ARG A 299 16.85 -31.57 1.99
C ARG A 299 16.66 -30.18 2.59
N ALA A 300 15.56 -29.94 3.30
CA ALA A 300 15.33 -28.72 4.05
C ALA A 300 16.43 -28.51 5.11
N THR A 301 16.71 -29.52 5.94
CA THR A 301 17.78 -29.48 6.97
C THR A 301 19.16 -29.25 6.36
N SER A 302 19.46 -29.83 5.20
CA SER A 302 20.75 -29.58 4.51
C SER A 302 20.87 -28.15 4.01
N ILE A 303 19.78 -27.55 3.49
CA ILE A 303 19.75 -26.15 3.08
C ILE A 303 19.90 -25.24 4.31
N THR A 304 19.20 -25.54 5.41
CA THR A 304 19.32 -24.80 6.67
C THR A 304 20.76 -24.85 7.20
N ASN A 305 21.38 -26.03 7.23
CA ASN A 305 22.76 -26.19 7.71
C ASN A 305 23.78 -25.43 6.83
N LYS A 306 23.61 -25.47 5.50
CA LYS A 306 24.47 -24.69 4.59
C LYS A 306 24.30 -23.18 4.77
N LEU A 307 23.07 -22.71 5.02
CA LEU A 307 22.80 -21.31 5.35
C LEU A 307 23.40 -20.92 6.71
N THR A 308 23.33 -21.79 7.71
CA THR A 308 23.92 -21.60 9.04
C THR A 308 25.46 -21.61 9.03
N ASP A 309 26.09 -22.42 8.19
CA ASP A 309 27.55 -22.43 8.03
C ASP A 309 28.04 -21.19 7.28
N THR A 310 27.30 -20.75 6.25
CA THR A 310 27.58 -19.50 5.55
C THR A 310 27.41 -18.30 6.50
N PHE A 311 26.42 -18.37 7.39
CA PHE A 311 26.16 -17.41 8.45
C PHE A 311 27.30 -17.30 9.48
N ASN A 312 27.78 -18.42 10.02
CA ASN A 312 28.89 -18.40 11.00
C ASN A 312 30.19 -17.85 10.41
N ARG A 313 30.41 -18.00 9.09
CA ARG A 313 31.56 -17.42 8.39
C ARG A 313 31.44 -15.91 8.17
N LEU A 314 30.23 -15.36 8.20
CA LEU A 314 29.96 -13.93 7.95
C LEU A 314 29.85 -13.10 9.24
N THR A 315 29.57 -13.73 10.39
CA THR A 315 29.32 -13.04 11.67
C THR A 315 30.52 -12.99 12.62
N THR A 316 31.70 -13.46 12.23
CA THR A 316 32.88 -13.52 13.12
C THR A 316 33.56 -12.18 13.40
N ASN A 317 33.04 -11.03 12.94
CA ASN A 317 33.59 -9.73 13.28
C ASN A 317 32.50 -8.74 13.72
N ASN A 318 32.57 -8.40 15.00
CA ASN A 318 31.99 -7.26 15.73
C ASN A 318 30.47 -7.06 15.71
N SER A 319 29.90 -7.19 16.91
CA SER A 319 28.59 -6.67 17.28
C SER A 319 28.71 -5.22 17.72
N VAL A 320 28.15 -4.28 16.94
CA VAL A 320 27.76 -2.96 17.45
C VAL A 320 26.27 -2.82 17.21
N SER A 321 25.49 -3.01 18.26
CA SER A 321 24.11 -2.54 18.34
C SER A 321 24.15 -1.02 18.45
N ILE A 322 23.73 -0.32 17.39
CA ILE A 322 23.46 1.12 17.48
C ILE A 322 22.09 1.23 18.16
N GLU A 323 22.10 1.40 19.49
CA GLU A 323 20.96 1.96 20.19
C GLU A 323 20.71 3.35 19.61
N ILE A 324 19.48 3.61 19.16
CA ILE A 324 19.04 4.95 18.78
C ILE A 324 18.71 5.71 20.07
N ASN A 325 19.73 5.89 20.90
CA ASN A 325 19.70 6.76 22.06
C ASN A 325 20.43 8.04 21.65
N ASN A 326 19.71 8.98 21.03
CA ASN A 326 20.17 10.36 20.85
C ASN A 326 18.92 11.25 20.66
N GLU A 327 18.31 11.66 21.77
CA GLU A 327 17.22 12.65 21.80
C GLU A 327 17.60 13.96 21.07
N GLU A 328 18.90 14.31 21.04
CA GLU A 328 19.42 15.51 20.37
C GLU A 328 19.30 15.48 18.83
N ASN A 329 19.26 14.31 18.19
CA ASN A 329 19.11 14.22 16.72
C ASN A 329 17.64 14.31 16.27
N PHE A 330 16.66 14.08 17.16
CA PHE A 330 15.25 14.02 16.78
C PHE A 330 14.61 15.40 16.56
N ALA A 331 15.06 16.43 17.30
CA ALA A 331 14.55 17.79 17.14
C ALA A 331 14.73 18.32 15.71
N SER A 332 15.83 17.97 15.04
CA SER A 332 16.10 18.36 13.65
C SER A 332 15.08 17.78 12.66
N PHE A 333 14.56 16.56 12.91
CA PHE A 333 13.52 15.96 12.05
C PHE A 333 12.19 16.68 12.20
N ASP A 334 11.87 17.17 13.40
CA ASP A 334 10.61 17.87 13.66
C ASP A 334 10.60 19.29 13.13
N GLN A 335 11.77 19.93 13.07
CA GLN A 335 11.98 21.28 12.52
C GLN A 335 12.05 21.31 10.98
N CYS A 336 12.29 20.18 10.32
CA CYS A 336 12.31 20.10 8.86
C CYS A 336 10.90 20.29 8.28
N GLN A 337 10.63 21.49 7.79
CA GLN A 337 9.47 21.77 6.95
C GLN A 337 9.85 21.53 5.49
N PHE A 338 9.13 20.61 4.83
CA PHE A 338 9.28 20.37 3.40
C PHE A 338 7.91 20.09 2.80
N SER A 339 7.75 20.44 1.52
CA SER A 339 6.55 20.12 0.74
C SER A 339 6.94 19.13 -0.33
N TYR A 340 6.44 17.90 -0.20
CA TYR A 340 6.68 16.84 -1.18
C TYR A 340 5.43 16.65 -2.03
N GLU A 341 5.48 17.11 -3.27
CA GLU A 341 4.32 17.17 -4.17
C GLU A 341 4.24 15.91 -5.05
N LEU A 342 3.76 14.82 -4.45
CA LEU A 342 3.67 13.52 -5.12
C LEU A 342 2.66 13.51 -6.29
N PHE A 343 1.56 14.26 -6.16
CA PHE A 343 0.43 14.25 -7.08
C PHE A 343 0.29 15.56 -7.85
N LYS A 344 1.40 15.98 -8.49
CA LYS A 344 1.43 17.12 -9.41
C LYS A 344 1.98 16.70 -10.77
N LYS A 345 1.81 17.54 -11.80
CA LYS A 345 2.31 17.29 -13.16
C LYS A 345 1.82 15.94 -13.72
N ASN A 346 0.49 15.79 -13.77
CA ASN A 346 -0.20 14.61 -14.32
C ASN A 346 0.07 13.30 -13.55
N ASN A 347 0.37 13.39 -12.25
CA ASN A 347 0.42 12.26 -11.32
C ASN A 347 -0.85 12.28 -10.46
N LEU A 348 -1.69 11.26 -10.58
CA LEU A 348 -3.08 11.32 -10.10
C LEU A 348 -3.34 10.51 -8.83
N LEU A 349 -4.34 10.92 -8.04
CA LEU A 349 -4.87 10.16 -6.91
C LEU A 349 -6.40 10.14 -6.93
N TYR A 350 -6.98 8.96 -7.12
CA TYR A 350 -8.42 8.72 -6.97
C TYR A 350 -8.64 7.60 -5.94
N PRO A 351 -9.01 7.93 -4.68
CA PRO A 351 -9.30 6.92 -3.65
C PRO A 351 -10.41 5.96 -4.08
N TYR A 352 -11.36 6.47 -4.86
CA TYR A 352 -12.30 5.67 -5.60
C TYR A 352 -12.50 6.27 -7.01
N LEU A 353 -12.50 5.40 -8.01
CA LEU A 353 -12.83 5.70 -9.39
C LEU A 353 -13.89 4.72 -9.88
N SER A 354 -14.95 5.26 -10.49
CA SER A 354 -16.01 4.47 -11.12
C SER A 354 -15.53 3.88 -12.45
N ILE A 355 -16.07 2.73 -12.85
CA ILE A 355 -15.81 2.14 -14.17
C ILE A 355 -16.19 3.09 -15.32
N HIS A 356 -17.10 4.02 -15.09
CA HIS A 356 -17.50 5.01 -16.08
C HIS A 356 -16.35 5.97 -16.46
N SER A 357 -15.34 6.12 -15.58
CA SER A 357 -14.14 6.94 -15.81
C SER A 357 -12.88 6.09 -16.04
N LEU A 358 -13.04 4.90 -16.64
CA LEU A 358 -11.94 3.99 -16.97
C LEU A 358 -10.95 4.56 -17.99
N ASP A 359 -11.41 5.51 -18.79
CA ASP A 359 -10.62 6.23 -19.80
C ASP A 359 -9.38 6.94 -19.20
N ILE A 360 -9.47 7.42 -17.95
CA ILE A 360 -8.36 8.07 -17.24
C ILE A 360 -7.12 7.17 -17.17
N ILE A 361 -7.30 5.85 -17.01
CA ILE A 361 -6.19 4.88 -16.92
C ILE A 361 -5.39 4.78 -18.23
N ASN A 362 -6.10 4.95 -19.35
CA ASN A 362 -5.53 4.84 -20.68
C ASN A 362 -5.09 6.20 -21.25
N ASN A 363 -5.26 7.29 -20.49
CA ASN A 363 -4.86 8.62 -20.90
C ASN A 363 -3.33 8.71 -21.00
N LYS A 364 -2.83 9.10 -22.17
CA LYS A 364 -1.39 9.20 -22.49
C LYS A 364 -0.69 10.33 -21.74
N ASN A 365 -1.43 11.37 -21.33
CA ASN A 365 -0.89 12.51 -20.60
C ASN A 365 -0.63 12.17 -19.12
N VAL A 366 -1.17 11.06 -18.63
CA VAL A 366 -1.04 10.62 -17.25
C VAL A 366 0.26 9.85 -17.05
N ASN A 367 1.14 10.42 -16.24
CA ASN A 367 2.45 9.87 -15.94
C ASN A 367 2.34 8.68 -14.97
N SER A 368 1.61 8.87 -13.88
CA SER A 368 1.37 7.85 -12.88
C SER A 368 0.05 8.08 -12.16
N TYR A 369 -0.44 7.07 -11.43
CA TYR A 369 -1.65 7.21 -10.65
C TYR A 369 -1.70 6.21 -9.49
N ILE A 370 -2.45 6.59 -8.46
CA ILE A 370 -2.99 5.67 -7.47
C ILE A 370 -4.51 5.71 -7.59
N ILE A 371 -5.10 4.58 -7.99
CA ILE A 371 -6.55 4.46 -8.20
C ILE A 371 -7.10 3.34 -7.32
N GLY A 372 -8.17 3.63 -6.59
CA GLY A 372 -9.02 2.63 -5.99
C GLY A 372 -10.22 2.31 -6.89
N ALA A 373 -10.54 1.02 -7.05
CA ALA A 373 -11.72 0.59 -7.77
C ALA A 373 -12.36 -0.64 -7.10
N SER A 374 -13.68 -0.78 -7.21
CA SER A 374 -14.39 -1.99 -6.77
C SER A 374 -14.59 -3.00 -7.91
N ASN A 375 -14.46 -2.55 -9.16
CA ASN A 375 -14.78 -3.34 -10.34
C ASN A 375 -13.55 -4.11 -10.86
N GLY A 376 -13.69 -5.42 -11.04
CA GLY A 376 -12.62 -6.29 -11.53
C GLY A 376 -12.13 -5.97 -12.95
N LEU A 377 -12.92 -5.27 -13.76
CA LEU A 377 -12.52 -4.86 -15.12
C LEU A 377 -11.28 -3.96 -15.14
N PHE A 378 -11.01 -3.24 -14.04
CA PHE A 378 -9.79 -2.48 -13.91
C PHE A 378 -8.52 -3.36 -13.96
N ARG A 379 -8.62 -4.66 -13.59
CA ARG A 379 -7.49 -5.61 -13.69
C ARG A 379 -7.10 -5.96 -15.12
N GLN A 380 -8.02 -5.79 -16.07
CA GLN A 380 -7.80 -6.13 -17.47
C GLN A 380 -7.07 -5.02 -18.24
N GLN A 381 -6.77 -3.89 -17.58
CA GLN A 381 -6.09 -2.78 -18.22
C GLN A 381 -4.61 -3.10 -18.46
N ASN A 382 -4.14 -2.73 -19.64
CA ASN A 382 -2.72 -2.83 -19.99
C ASN A 382 -1.93 -1.73 -19.24
N ASN A 383 -0.63 -1.96 -19.04
CA ASN A 383 0.29 -0.97 -18.44
C ASN A 383 0.08 -0.69 -16.94
N LEU A 384 -0.43 -1.66 -16.18
CA LEU A 384 -0.43 -1.62 -14.72
C LEU A 384 0.90 -2.13 -14.16
N ASP A 385 1.45 -1.43 -13.17
CA ASP A 385 2.68 -1.87 -12.51
C ASP A 385 2.39 -2.74 -11.28
N PHE A 386 1.28 -2.44 -10.58
CA PHE A 386 0.94 -3.03 -9.28
C PHE A 386 -0.57 -3.11 -9.06
N ILE A 387 -1.02 -4.22 -8.47
CA ILE A 387 -2.41 -4.43 -8.06
C ILE A 387 -2.46 -4.94 -6.61
N LEU A 388 -3.21 -4.28 -5.72
CA LEU A 388 -3.57 -4.83 -4.39
C LEU A 388 -4.98 -5.43 -4.44
N ILE A 389 -5.14 -6.66 -3.94
CA ILE A 389 -6.41 -7.38 -3.93
C ILE A 389 -6.80 -7.77 -2.50
N ASP A 390 -8.07 -7.53 -2.18
CA ASP A 390 -8.67 -7.72 -0.86
C ASP A 390 -8.55 -9.12 -0.24
N ASN A 391 -8.71 -10.18 -1.04
CA ASN A 391 -9.13 -11.50 -0.54
C ASN A 391 -8.20 -12.10 0.54
N ASP A 392 -6.93 -11.71 0.60
CA ASP A 392 -5.98 -12.04 1.68
C ASP A 392 -4.88 -10.96 1.83
N GLU A 393 -5.21 -9.70 1.50
CA GLU A 393 -4.23 -8.61 1.39
C GLU A 393 -3.06 -8.93 0.44
N ASP A 394 -3.31 -9.80 -0.53
CA ASP A 394 -2.34 -10.21 -1.52
C ASP A 394 -2.23 -9.11 -2.59
N PHE A 395 -1.09 -8.44 -2.61
CA PHE A 395 -0.72 -7.63 -3.75
C PHE A 395 0.06 -8.43 -4.78
N GLN A 396 -0.25 -8.17 -6.03
CA GLN A 396 0.44 -8.67 -7.20
C GLN A 396 1.25 -7.53 -7.80
N ILE A 397 2.57 -7.64 -7.66
CA ILE A 397 3.49 -6.78 -8.41
C ILE A 397 3.62 -7.39 -9.80
N LEU A 398 3.18 -6.67 -10.83
CA LEU A 398 3.16 -7.17 -12.20
C LEU A 398 4.53 -7.01 -12.87
N SER A 399 5.18 -5.87 -12.62
CA SER A 399 6.52 -5.58 -13.14
C SER A 399 7.61 -6.30 -12.34
N SER A 400 8.46 -7.07 -13.04
CA SER A 400 9.64 -7.70 -12.44
C SER A 400 10.68 -6.68 -11.95
N GLU A 401 10.77 -5.54 -12.63
CA GLU A 401 11.61 -4.42 -12.21
C GLU A 401 11.10 -3.83 -10.89
N LEU A 402 9.78 -3.61 -10.79
CA LEU A 402 9.17 -3.09 -9.57
C LEU A 402 9.32 -4.07 -8.39
N LYS A 403 9.30 -5.38 -8.63
CA LYS A 403 9.61 -6.38 -7.58
C LYS A 403 11.02 -6.18 -7.00
N GLN A 404 12.01 -5.95 -7.86
CA GLN A 404 13.38 -5.69 -7.42
C GLN A 404 13.48 -4.35 -6.68
N GLN A 405 12.78 -3.31 -7.15
CA GLN A 405 12.74 -1.99 -6.51
C GLN A 405 12.05 -2.02 -5.12
N LEU A 406 11.07 -2.89 -4.92
CA LEU A 406 10.31 -2.95 -3.65
C LEU A 406 10.82 -3.98 -2.65
N GLN A 407 11.86 -4.75 -3.00
CA GLN A 407 12.46 -5.70 -2.08
C GLN A 407 13.04 -4.99 -0.85
N LEU A 408 12.60 -5.41 0.34
CA LEU A 408 13.07 -4.86 1.60
C LEU A 408 14.50 -5.33 1.92
N THR A 409 15.35 -4.39 2.33
CA THR A 409 16.70 -4.68 2.81
C THR A 409 16.68 -5.14 4.27
N THR A 410 17.84 -5.51 4.85
CA THR A 410 17.90 -5.72 6.31
C THR A 410 17.51 -4.48 7.09
N ALA A 411 17.98 -3.31 6.65
CA ALA A 411 17.73 -2.06 7.36
C ALA A 411 16.23 -1.74 7.33
N ASP A 412 15.57 -1.96 6.19
CA ASP A 412 14.11 -1.87 6.06
C ASP A 412 13.40 -2.85 7.01
N LEU A 413 13.82 -4.12 7.03
CA LEU A 413 13.20 -5.12 7.89
C LEU A 413 13.33 -4.75 9.37
N ARG A 414 14.50 -4.28 9.82
CA ARG A 414 14.67 -3.74 11.17
C ARG A 414 13.72 -2.58 11.46
N PHE A 415 13.52 -1.69 10.48
CA PHE A 415 12.59 -0.57 10.62
C PHE A 415 11.16 -1.05 10.80
N THR A 416 10.74 -2.09 10.07
CA THR A 416 9.40 -2.66 10.24
C THR A 416 9.16 -3.21 11.65
N GLN A 417 10.18 -3.78 12.29
CA GLN A 417 10.06 -4.28 13.67
C GLN A 417 9.68 -3.18 14.67
N LEU A 418 10.10 -1.94 14.42
CA LEU A 418 9.79 -0.81 15.32
C LEU A 418 8.30 -0.62 15.51
N PHE A 419 7.48 -0.93 14.52
CA PHE A 419 6.03 -0.78 14.59
C PHE A 419 5.26 -2.10 14.59
N GLU A 420 5.93 -3.24 14.39
CA GLU A 420 5.35 -4.58 14.57
C GLU A 420 5.37 -5.06 16.02
N ASP A 421 6.44 -4.74 16.77
CA ASP A 421 6.63 -5.26 18.11
C ASP A 421 5.82 -4.49 19.15
N SER A 422 4.69 -5.05 19.60
CA SER A 422 4.14 -4.81 20.94
C SER A 422 2.85 -5.59 21.24
N GLN A 423 2.99 -6.78 21.83
CA GLN A 423 1.90 -7.35 22.64
C GLN A 423 1.66 -6.56 23.95
N SER A 424 2.50 -5.58 24.30
CA SER A 424 2.43 -4.82 25.56
C SER A 424 2.49 -3.29 25.45
N ASN A 425 3.00 -2.71 24.35
CA ASN A 425 3.17 -1.24 24.16
C ASN A 425 2.72 -0.78 22.78
N VAL A 426 1.41 -0.86 22.55
CA VAL A 426 0.75 -0.37 21.34
C VAL A 426 1.19 1.07 21.02
N LYS A 427 1.77 1.28 19.83
CA LYS A 427 2.15 2.62 19.36
C LYS A 427 0.95 3.49 19.04
N THR A 428 1.08 4.79 19.31
CA THR A 428 0.09 5.79 18.93
C THR A 428 0.17 6.13 17.44
N GLU A 429 -0.89 6.75 16.93
CA GLU A 429 -0.98 7.29 15.57
C GLU A 429 0.18 8.25 15.24
N GLU A 430 0.52 9.13 16.18
CA GLU A 430 1.61 10.11 16.03
C GLU A 430 2.99 9.44 16.03
N GLU A 431 3.21 8.44 16.88
CA GLU A 431 4.46 7.70 16.93
C GLU A 431 4.76 6.98 15.61
N ILE A 432 3.74 6.33 15.02
CA ILE A 432 3.89 5.65 13.73
C ILE A 432 4.22 6.68 12.64
N ARG A 433 3.46 7.77 12.53
CA ARG A 433 3.76 8.82 11.54
C ARG A 433 5.13 9.45 11.74
N ARG A 434 5.57 9.62 12.99
CA ARG A 434 6.92 10.10 13.30
C ARG A 434 7.99 9.14 12.78
N LEU A 435 7.82 7.83 12.94
CA LEU A 435 8.74 6.82 12.37
C LEU A 435 8.83 6.93 10.84
N PHE A 436 7.69 7.04 10.15
CA PHE A 436 7.67 7.19 8.69
C PHE A 436 8.24 8.54 8.24
N LYS A 437 8.02 9.63 8.99
CA LYS A 437 8.66 10.93 8.76
C LYS A 437 10.18 10.84 8.84
N ILE A 438 10.71 10.18 9.88
CA ILE A 438 12.15 9.97 10.03
C ILE A 438 12.71 9.14 8.87
N TYR A 439 12.04 8.04 8.54
CA TYR A 439 12.40 7.18 7.41
C TYR A 439 12.48 7.99 6.11
N PHE A 440 11.44 8.78 5.83
CA PHE A 440 11.34 9.58 4.61
C PHE A 440 12.38 10.69 4.54
N LEU A 441 12.63 11.39 5.65
CA LEU A 441 13.66 12.41 5.73
C LEU A 441 15.07 11.85 5.55
N SER A 442 15.37 10.68 6.15
CA SER A 442 16.62 9.96 5.91
C SER A 442 16.75 9.51 4.46
N LEU A 443 15.67 9.02 3.84
CA LEU A 443 15.64 8.66 2.42
C LEU A 443 15.96 9.87 1.54
N LEU A 444 15.31 11.02 1.76
CA LEU A 444 15.56 12.26 1.04
C LEU A 444 16.99 12.76 1.24
N SER A 445 17.56 12.62 2.46
CA SER A 445 18.95 12.97 2.74
C SER A 445 19.91 12.13 1.90
N VAL A 446 19.77 10.79 1.91
CA VAL A 446 20.56 9.89 1.05
C VAL A 446 20.36 10.20 -0.44
N ALA A 447 19.13 10.46 -0.87
CA ALA A 447 18.84 10.75 -2.27
C ALA A 447 19.50 12.07 -2.75
N ARG A 448 19.63 13.06 -1.87
CA ARG A 448 20.29 14.35 -2.15
C ARG A 448 21.81 14.27 -2.07
N THR A 449 22.35 13.52 -1.11
CA THR A 449 23.79 13.31 -0.91
C THR A 449 24.12 11.81 -0.91
N PRO A 450 24.16 11.20 -2.11
CA PRO A 450 24.25 9.75 -2.23
C PRO A 450 25.60 9.23 -1.71
N ASN A 451 25.53 8.14 -0.96
CA ASN A 451 26.69 7.37 -0.53
C ASN A 451 26.37 5.88 -0.63
N ASP A 452 27.39 5.06 -0.87
CA ASP A 452 27.21 3.64 -1.20
C ASP A 452 26.44 2.88 -0.12
N GLN A 453 26.73 3.15 1.16
CA GLN A 453 26.07 2.49 2.27
C GLN A 453 24.59 2.85 2.33
N GLY A 454 24.25 4.14 2.31
CA GLY A 454 22.86 4.61 2.34
C GLY A 454 22.05 4.14 1.13
N ILE A 455 22.64 4.17 -0.07
CA ILE A 455 21.99 3.66 -1.29
C ILE A 455 21.64 2.18 -1.13
N ASN A 456 22.58 1.38 -0.64
CA ASN A 456 22.37 -0.06 -0.46
C ASN A 456 21.39 -0.37 0.68
N ASP A 457 21.41 0.40 1.76
CA ASP A 457 20.51 0.24 2.90
C ASP A 457 19.04 0.53 2.54
N PHE A 458 18.78 1.43 1.60
CA PHE A 458 17.43 1.71 1.08
C PHE A 458 17.03 0.86 -0.13
N ASN A 459 17.90 -0.05 -0.60
CA ASN A 459 17.88 -0.76 -1.88
C ASN A 459 18.33 0.14 -3.05
N SER A 460 19.41 -0.25 -3.75
CA SER A 460 19.99 0.54 -4.82
C SER A 460 19.07 0.70 -6.05
N SER A 461 18.28 -0.33 -6.35
CA SER A 461 17.27 -0.28 -7.42
C SER A 461 16.13 0.67 -7.07
N PHE A 462 15.65 0.61 -5.81
CA PHE A 462 14.68 1.56 -5.27
C PHE A 462 15.18 3.00 -5.38
N MET A 463 16.39 3.25 -4.87
CA MET A 463 16.99 4.59 -4.84
C MET A 463 17.11 5.19 -6.23
N LYS A 464 17.59 4.40 -7.20
CA LYS A 464 17.69 4.83 -8.60
C LYS A 464 16.32 5.23 -9.15
N SER A 465 15.29 4.41 -8.93
CA SER A 465 13.94 4.72 -9.40
C SER A 465 13.29 5.89 -8.65
N PHE A 466 13.57 6.05 -7.35
CA PHE A 466 13.06 7.15 -6.54
C PHE A 466 13.67 8.48 -6.97
N GLN A 467 14.98 8.52 -7.21
CA GLN A 467 15.70 9.70 -7.67
C GLN A 467 15.29 10.16 -9.07
N SER A 468 14.75 9.27 -9.92
CA SER A 468 14.22 9.63 -11.24
C SER A 468 12.77 10.14 -11.22
N THR A 469 12.13 10.19 -10.04
CA THR A 469 10.73 10.64 -9.96
C THR A 469 10.61 12.14 -10.15
N ASN A 470 9.50 12.56 -10.78
CA ASN A 470 9.17 13.98 -10.93
C ASN A 470 8.99 14.66 -9.58
N ALA A 471 8.40 13.95 -8.61
CA ALA A 471 8.24 14.47 -7.24
C ALA A 471 9.58 14.74 -6.57
N PHE A 472 10.57 13.84 -6.68
CA PHE A 472 11.91 14.08 -6.15
C PHE A 472 12.61 15.26 -6.83
N HIS A 473 12.60 15.33 -8.16
CA HIS A 473 13.21 16.45 -8.90
C HIS A 473 12.54 17.80 -8.56
N LEU A 474 11.21 17.82 -8.46
CA LEU A 474 10.47 19.02 -8.07
C LEU A 474 10.80 19.45 -6.64
N TRP A 475 10.84 18.50 -5.71
CA TRP A 475 11.30 18.76 -4.35
C TRP A 475 12.74 19.28 -4.35
N GLN A 476 13.69 18.65 -5.03
CA GLN A 476 15.09 19.09 -5.06
C GLN A 476 15.22 20.53 -5.61
N SER A 477 14.43 20.89 -6.62
CA SER A 477 14.44 22.21 -7.25
C SER A 477 13.92 23.36 -6.35
N LYS A 478 13.07 23.05 -5.37
CA LYS A 478 12.46 24.03 -4.46
C LYS A 478 13.31 24.37 -3.23
N GLY A 479 14.45 23.72 -3.05
CA GLY A 479 15.38 24.02 -1.96
C GLY A 479 15.89 25.47 -1.99
N PRO A 480 16.57 25.93 -0.93
CA PRO A 480 17.09 25.12 0.18
C PRO A 480 16.04 24.75 1.24
N TYR A 481 16.22 23.60 1.86
CA TYR A 481 15.37 23.13 2.96
C TYR A 481 16.08 23.35 4.31
N PRO A 482 15.54 24.21 5.19
CA PRO A 482 16.10 24.41 6.52
C PRO A 482 16.23 23.08 7.27
N HIS A 483 17.32 22.93 8.05
CA HIS A 483 17.61 21.73 8.86
C HIS A 483 17.85 20.42 8.11
N MET A 484 17.67 20.37 6.79
CA MET A 484 17.90 19.15 6.00
C MET A 484 19.35 18.66 6.03
N ASP A 485 20.31 19.59 6.15
CA ASP A 485 21.74 19.27 6.29
C ASP A 485 22.09 18.61 7.64
N GLN A 486 21.21 18.72 8.64
CA GLN A 486 21.39 18.10 9.95
C GLN A 486 20.94 16.63 9.97
N ILE A 487 20.16 16.20 8.97
CA ILE A 487 19.68 14.83 8.87
C ILE A 487 20.79 13.94 8.30
N PRO A 488 21.23 12.91 9.05
CA PRO A 488 22.25 11.98 8.56
C PRO A 488 21.82 11.31 7.25
N ALA A 489 22.68 11.33 6.23
CA ALA A 489 22.49 10.64 4.96
C ALA A 489 22.70 9.13 5.11
N ARG A 490 21.87 8.48 5.92
CA ARG A 490 21.88 7.02 6.14
C ARG A 490 20.49 6.54 6.53
N HIS A 491 20.22 5.26 6.32
CA HIS A 491 19.00 4.64 6.78
C HIS A 491 18.91 4.69 8.33
N PRO A 492 17.74 4.97 8.94
CA PRO A 492 17.60 5.08 10.41
C PRO A 492 18.03 3.83 11.17
N GLN A 493 17.85 2.66 10.57
CA GLN A 493 18.25 1.33 11.09
C GLN A 493 19.50 0.74 10.41
N SER A 494 20.35 1.59 9.82
CA SER A 494 21.63 1.16 9.23
C SER A 494 22.54 0.53 10.30
N GLY A 495 23.30 -0.51 9.95
CA GLY A 495 24.26 -1.14 10.87
C GLY A 495 24.66 -2.56 10.44
N GLN A 496 25.69 -3.12 11.09
CA GLN A 496 26.25 -4.44 10.77
C GLN A 496 25.26 -5.59 11.00
N LEU A 497 25.35 -6.64 10.17
CA LEU A 497 24.47 -7.81 10.25
C LEU A 497 24.68 -8.58 11.56
N ASN A 498 23.58 -9.00 12.18
CA ASN A 498 23.56 -9.79 13.40
C ASN A 498 22.64 -11.01 13.27
N VAL A 499 22.60 -11.85 14.31
CA VAL A 499 21.78 -13.08 14.33
C VAL A 499 20.29 -12.80 14.20
N THR A 500 19.81 -11.70 14.78
CA THR A 500 18.40 -11.31 14.71
C THR A 500 17.98 -10.95 13.29
N ASP A 501 18.85 -10.32 12.50
CA ASP A 501 18.57 -9.99 11.10
C ASP A 501 18.41 -11.22 10.22
N VAL A 502 19.17 -12.28 10.51
CA VAL A 502 19.09 -13.50 9.71
C VAL A 502 17.80 -14.25 10.00
N LYS A 503 17.38 -14.31 11.27
CA LYS A 503 16.04 -14.80 11.63
C LYS A 503 14.96 -13.99 10.91
N LEU A 504 15.11 -12.66 10.89
CA LEU A 504 14.17 -11.74 10.26
C LEU A 504 14.08 -11.95 8.75
N ARG A 505 15.22 -12.07 8.06
CA ARG A 505 15.28 -12.36 6.62
C ARG A 505 14.67 -13.71 6.26
N VAL A 506 14.94 -14.75 7.06
CA VAL A 506 14.35 -16.08 6.84
C VAL A 506 12.83 -16.05 7.03
N ALA A 507 12.34 -15.41 8.10
CA ALA A 507 10.91 -15.23 8.32
C ALA A 507 10.25 -14.48 7.15
N HIS A 508 10.89 -13.40 6.69
CA HIS A 508 10.44 -12.64 5.52
C HIS A 508 10.38 -13.50 4.25
N ALA A 509 11.42 -14.27 3.96
CA ALA A 509 11.45 -15.15 2.77
C ALA A 509 10.36 -16.25 2.81
N LEU A 510 10.02 -16.74 3.99
CA LEU A 510 8.92 -17.70 4.17
C LEU A 510 7.55 -17.05 3.96
N ASP A 511 7.35 -15.81 4.43
CA ASP A 511 6.08 -15.09 4.25
C ASP A 511 5.90 -14.55 2.82
N ASP A 512 6.99 -14.29 2.09
CA ASP A 512 6.95 -13.75 0.72
C ASP A 512 6.57 -14.79 -0.34
N THR A 513 6.85 -16.08 -0.10
CA THR A 513 6.65 -17.13 -1.10
C THR A 513 5.42 -17.98 -0.78
N GLU A 514 4.63 -18.33 -1.78
CA GLU A 514 3.45 -19.20 -1.60
C GLU A 514 3.87 -20.56 -1.00
N THR A 515 4.98 -21.12 -1.47
CA THR A 515 5.58 -22.35 -0.90
C THR A 515 6.03 -22.16 0.55
N GLY A 516 6.59 -21.00 0.88
CA GLY A 516 7.00 -20.67 2.25
C GLY A 516 5.82 -20.52 3.20
N ARG A 517 4.72 -19.89 2.76
CA ARG A 517 3.46 -19.80 3.51
C ARG A 517 2.84 -21.18 3.73
N LYS A 518 2.78 -22.02 2.68
CA LYS A 518 2.30 -23.41 2.79
C LYS A 518 3.15 -24.21 3.79
N LEU A 519 4.47 -24.04 3.77
CA LEU A 519 5.38 -24.67 4.73
C LEU A 519 5.15 -24.17 6.16
N LYS A 520 4.97 -22.86 6.35
CA LYS A 520 4.67 -22.25 7.65
C LYS A 520 3.36 -22.77 8.23
N ASN A 521 2.29 -22.78 7.43
CA ASN A 521 0.97 -23.28 7.84
C ASN A 521 1.05 -24.78 8.21
N ALA A 522 1.73 -25.59 7.40
CA ALA A 522 1.93 -27.02 7.70
C ALA A 522 2.72 -27.25 9.01
N LEU A 523 3.69 -26.40 9.32
CA LEU A 523 4.44 -26.46 10.58
C LEU A 523 3.56 -26.07 11.78
N GLU A 524 2.72 -25.06 11.64
CA GLU A 524 1.76 -24.63 12.67
C GLU A 524 0.69 -25.70 12.92
N ASP A 525 0.11 -26.29 11.88
CA ASP A 525 -0.88 -27.37 11.98
C ASP A 525 -0.29 -28.62 12.64
N THR A 526 0.96 -28.97 12.30
CA THR A 526 1.68 -30.07 12.94
C THR A 526 1.92 -29.79 14.43
N SER A 527 2.22 -28.54 14.79
CA SER A 527 2.43 -28.13 16.18
C SER A 527 1.16 -28.18 17.03
N GLN A 528 0.00 -27.83 16.45
CA GLN A 528 -1.30 -27.93 17.13
C GLN A 528 -1.77 -29.38 17.26
N PHE A 529 -1.62 -30.19 16.20
CA PHE A 529 -2.01 -31.60 16.22
C PHE A 529 -1.17 -32.44 17.19
N MET A 530 0.11 -32.11 17.38
CA MET A 530 0.96 -32.72 18.42
C MET A 530 0.68 -32.19 19.83
N GLY A 531 0.06 -31.02 19.97
CA GLY A 531 -0.38 -30.45 21.26
C GLY A 531 -1.59 -31.17 21.86
N ASP A 532 -2.53 -31.61 21.01
CA ASP A 532 -3.77 -32.25 21.45
C ASP A 532 -3.62 -33.76 21.73
N LYS A 533 -2.53 -34.40 21.27
CA LYS A 533 -2.17 -35.79 21.59
C LYS A 533 -0.88 -35.90 22.41
N SER A 534 -0.88 -35.39 23.65
CA SER A 534 -0.43 -36.14 24.85
C SER A 534 -0.14 -35.20 26.04
N ARG A 535 -0.91 -35.37 27.13
CA ARG A 535 -0.60 -34.74 28.43
C ARG A 535 0.68 -35.31 29.08
N ALA A 536 1.29 -36.35 28.51
CA ALA A 536 2.58 -36.89 28.95
C ALA A 536 3.79 -36.17 28.33
N ALA A 537 3.67 -35.55 27.15
CA ALA A 537 4.75 -34.78 26.52
C ALA A 537 4.84 -33.32 26.98
N SER A 538 3.78 -32.79 27.62
CA SER A 538 3.72 -31.39 28.07
C SER A 538 4.69 -31.04 29.20
N LYS A 539 5.21 -32.03 29.95
CA LYS A 539 6.23 -31.81 30.99
C LYS A 539 7.67 -31.85 30.44
N VAL A 540 7.86 -32.45 29.26
CA VAL A 540 9.17 -32.53 28.58
C VAL A 540 9.36 -31.37 27.60
N LEU A 541 8.28 -30.82 27.02
CA LEU A 541 8.36 -29.72 26.05
C LEU A 541 8.30 -28.30 26.63
N GLY A 542 7.98 -28.12 27.92
CA GLY A 542 8.20 -26.85 28.62
C GLY A 542 9.68 -26.43 28.68
N GLN A 543 10.59 -27.40 28.54
CA GLN A 543 12.04 -27.18 28.44
C GLN A 543 12.54 -27.08 26.99
N ALA A 544 11.70 -27.35 25.98
CA ALA A 544 12.09 -27.44 24.57
C ALA A 544 12.07 -26.10 23.80
N LYS A 545 11.40 -25.05 24.30
CA LYS A 545 11.50 -23.71 23.69
C LYS A 545 12.88 -23.07 23.83
N ASN A 546 13.67 -23.46 24.84
CA ASN A 546 15.07 -23.05 25.01
C ASN A 546 16.11 -24.14 24.67
N SER A 547 15.71 -25.41 24.52
CA SER A 547 16.64 -26.54 24.35
C SER A 547 16.96 -26.93 22.90
N ILE A 548 16.18 -26.52 21.90
CA ILE A 548 16.51 -26.88 20.51
C ILE A 548 17.74 -26.09 20.03
N PHE A 549 17.92 -24.85 20.50
CA PHE A 549 19.13 -24.07 20.22
C PHE A 549 20.35 -24.53 21.04
N SER A 550 20.19 -24.96 22.30
CA SER A 550 21.32 -25.48 23.09
C SER A 550 21.74 -26.90 22.70
N SER A 551 20.83 -27.74 22.20
CA SER A 551 21.16 -29.05 21.60
C SER A 551 21.85 -28.88 20.25
N LEU A 552 21.46 -27.91 19.42
CA LEU A 552 22.17 -27.62 18.16
C LEU A 552 23.62 -27.17 18.43
N VAL A 553 23.86 -26.40 19.50
CA VAL A 553 25.20 -25.97 19.93
C VAL A 553 25.96 -27.09 20.67
N GLY A 554 25.25 -27.96 21.39
CA GLY A 554 25.81 -29.09 22.15
C GLY A 554 26.35 -30.22 21.27
N THR A 555 25.66 -30.58 20.19
CA THR A 555 26.11 -31.61 19.24
C THR A 555 27.34 -31.15 18.44
N ILE A 556 27.51 -29.83 18.24
CA ILE A 556 28.69 -29.23 17.59
C ILE A 556 29.94 -29.26 18.50
N ASN A 557 29.77 -29.14 19.82
CA ASN A 557 30.88 -29.27 20.77
C ASN A 557 31.34 -30.72 20.99
N GLN A 558 30.43 -31.70 20.85
CA GLN A 558 30.80 -33.12 20.87
C GLN A 558 31.55 -33.55 19.59
N GLY A 559 31.20 -32.99 18.42
CA GLY A 559 31.96 -33.17 17.18
C GLY A 559 33.39 -32.61 17.24
N LYS A 560 33.59 -31.46 17.90
CA LYS A 560 34.91 -30.88 18.16
C LYS A 560 35.78 -31.74 19.10
N GLN A 561 35.20 -32.37 20.13
CA GLN A 561 35.93 -33.27 21.02
C GLN A 561 36.28 -34.62 20.37
N TRP A 562 35.49 -35.08 19.40
CA TRP A 562 35.78 -36.29 18.62
C TRP A 562 36.94 -36.06 17.62
N LEU A 563 36.95 -34.92 16.93
CA LEU A 563 38.03 -34.53 16.01
C LEU A 563 39.35 -34.19 16.73
N ALA A 564 39.30 -33.72 17.97
CA ALA A 564 40.50 -33.50 18.79
C ALA A 564 41.12 -34.80 19.35
N LYS A 565 40.38 -35.92 19.33
CA LYS A 565 40.83 -37.22 19.88
C LYS A 565 41.39 -38.20 18.84
N ASN A 566 41.21 -37.96 17.54
CA ASN A 566 41.71 -38.84 16.47
C ASN A 566 42.40 -38.02 15.35
N PRO A 567 43.70 -37.70 15.48
CA PRO A 567 44.41 -36.84 14.54
C PRO A 567 45.05 -37.60 13.36
N SER A 568 44.44 -38.66 12.83
CA SER A 568 45.01 -39.37 11.69
C SER A 568 43.98 -40.14 10.85
N SER A 569 43.55 -39.53 9.76
CA SER A 569 43.34 -40.22 8.49
C SER A 569 43.35 -39.16 7.39
N SER A 570 44.50 -39.09 6.72
CA SER A 570 44.81 -38.35 5.50
C SER A 570 43.73 -38.44 4.43
#